data_AF-A0A5J4KVC3-F1
#
_entry.id   AF-A0A5J4KVC3-F1
#
_cell.length_a   1.000
_cell.length_b   1.000
_cell.length_c   1.000
_cell.angle_alpha   90.00
_cell.angle_beta   90.00
_cell.angle_gamma   90.00
#
_symmetry.space_group_name_H-M   'P 1'
#
loop_
_entity.id
_entity.type
_entity.pdbx_description
1 polymer ?
#
loop_
_entity_poly.entity_id
_entity_poly.type
_entity_poly.pdbx_seq_one_letter_code
_entity_poly.pdbx_strand_id
1 'polypeptide(L)'
;MAAVTTCGSGWHVSQNFGYQSSVAGKTGTAELGGGKDPHGWMITQAPFTLHNADQMPALTIVAMRENGGEGAYAVGPNIWKMYNEIFDKGYVKATMPAPLYSQSYCPPNNLWQ
;
A
#
# COMPACT_ATOMS: atom_id res chain seq x y z
N MET A 1 -6.23 2.96 -6.92
CA MET A 1 -5.67 2.37 -5.68
C MET A 1 -4.36 3.02 -5.22
N ALA A 2 -3.43 3.40 -6.12
CA ALA A 2 -2.19 4.10 -5.73
C ALA A 2 -2.42 5.43 -5.00
N ALA A 3 -3.52 6.10 -5.31
CA ALA A 3 -3.97 7.25 -4.55
C ALA A 3 -4.07 6.87 -3.05
N VAL A 4 -4.84 5.82 -2.68
CA VAL A 4 -5.12 5.40 -1.29
C VAL A 4 -3.84 5.27 -0.47
N THR A 5 -2.82 4.68 -1.05
CA THR A 5 -1.51 4.48 -0.43
C THR A 5 -0.65 5.73 -0.44
N THR A 6 -0.86 6.70 -1.34
CA THR A 6 -0.06 7.94 -1.44
C THR A 6 -0.56 9.05 -0.52
N CYS A 7 -1.87 9.28 -0.44
CA CYS A 7 -2.43 10.32 0.45
C CYS A 7 -3.80 10.01 1.04
N GLY A 8 -4.25 8.76 0.92
CA GLY A 8 -5.46 8.29 1.58
C GLY A 8 -5.14 7.51 2.85
N SER A 9 -6.04 6.62 3.25
CA SER A 9 -5.89 5.82 4.47
C SER A 9 -4.65 4.93 4.51
N GLY A 10 -4.07 4.57 3.36
CA GLY A 10 -2.88 3.72 3.27
C GLY A 10 -1.55 4.48 3.27
N TRP A 11 -1.54 5.79 3.54
CA TRP A 11 -0.36 6.67 3.43
C TRP A 11 0.88 6.16 4.16
N HIS A 12 0.70 5.48 5.29
CA HIS A 12 1.78 4.89 6.07
C HIS A 12 2.64 3.88 5.29
N VAL A 13 2.07 3.17 4.31
CA VAL A 13 2.83 2.21 3.50
C VAL A 13 3.70 2.92 2.49
N SER A 14 3.18 3.92 1.74
CA SER A 14 4.00 4.59 0.72
C SER A 14 5.07 5.51 1.29
N GLN A 15 4.82 6.19 2.42
CA GLN A 15 5.82 7.09 3.03
C GLN A 15 7.01 6.33 3.61
N ASN A 16 6.78 5.14 4.16
CA ASN A 16 7.83 4.34 4.80
C ASN A 16 8.46 3.33 3.84
N PHE A 17 7.79 3.03 2.72
CA PHE A 17 8.41 2.28 1.63
C PHE A 17 9.40 3.19 0.91
N GLY A 18 10.67 3.07 1.29
CA GLY A 18 11.80 3.91 0.84
C GLY A 18 12.10 3.86 -0.66
N TYR A 19 11.36 3.04 -1.41
CA TYR A 19 11.43 2.97 -2.86
C TYR A 19 10.11 3.46 -3.48
N GLN A 20 10.04 4.78 -3.67
CA GLN A 20 9.39 5.36 -4.85
C GLN A 20 7.87 5.20 -4.99
N SER A 21 7.03 5.48 -3.99
CA SER A 21 5.56 5.66 -4.14
C SER A 21 4.84 4.64 -5.05
N SER A 22 5.40 3.44 -5.22
CA SER A 22 5.05 2.48 -6.28
C SER A 22 4.21 1.36 -5.70
N VAL A 23 3.53 1.62 -4.59
CA VAL A 23 2.61 0.68 -3.98
C VAL A 23 1.21 1.15 -4.27
N ALA A 24 0.40 0.31 -4.90
CA ALA A 24 -1.04 0.51 -4.98
C ALA A 24 -1.73 -0.37 -3.96
N GLY A 25 -2.76 0.12 -3.25
CA GLY A 25 -3.44 -0.71 -2.28
C GLY A 25 -4.75 -0.13 -1.75
N LYS A 26 -5.35 -0.85 -0.81
CA LYS A 26 -6.56 -0.43 -0.11
C LYS A 26 -6.53 -0.94 1.34
N THR A 27 -6.94 -0.06 2.27
CA THR A 27 -7.18 -0.44 3.67
C THR A 27 -8.61 -0.97 3.84
N GLY A 28 -8.81 -1.85 4.81
CA GLY A 28 -10.10 -2.35 5.22
C GLY A 28 -10.17 -2.57 6.73
N THR A 29 -11.39 -2.54 7.25
CA THR A 29 -11.74 -2.95 8.60
C THR A 29 -12.90 -3.93 8.51
N ALA A 30 -12.96 -4.91 9.41
CA ALA A 30 -14.12 -5.79 9.56
C ALA A 30 -14.62 -5.73 11.00
N GLU A 31 -15.80 -5.13 11.20
CA GLU A 31 -16.43 -4.99 12.51
C GLU A 31 -16.75 -6.36 13.12
N LEU A 32 -16.66 -6.41 14.44
CA LEU A 32 -16.92 -7.61 15.23
C LEU A 32 -18.01 -7.34 16.26
N GLY A 33 -18.69 -8.40 16.66
CA GLY A 33 -19.55 -8.37 17.84
C GLY A 33 -18.76 -8.24 19.15
N GLY A 34 -19.46 -7.84 20.22
CA GLY A 34 -18.93 -7.89 21.58
C GLY A 34 -17.99 -6.75 21.95
N GLY A 35 -18.06 -5.60 21.27
CA GLY A 35 -17.29 -4.40 21.61
C GLY A 35 -15.78 -4.54 21.39
N LYS A 36 -15.36 -5.49 20.55
CA LYS A 36 -13.95 -5.70 20.19
C LYS A 36 -13.54 -4.76 19.06
N ASP A 37 -12.26 -4.44 19.00
CA ASP A 37 -11.67 -3.76 17.85
C ASP A 37 -11.91 -4.57 16.57
N PRO A 38 -12.14 -3.91 15.42
CA PRO A 38 -12.33 -4.61 14.15
C PRO A 38 -11.04 -5.33 13.72
N HIS A 39 -11.18 -6.30 12.82
CA HIS A 39 -10.01 -6.83 12.11
C HIS A 39 -9.43 -5.76 11.19
N GLY A 40 -8.12 -5.57 11.24
CA GLY A 40 -7.40 -4.65 10.37
C GLY A 40 -6.90 -5.36 9.13
N TRP A 41 -7.28 -4.87 7.94
CA TRP A 41 -6.94 -5.46 6.66
C TRP A 41 -6.19 -4.47 5.77
N MET A 42 -5.27 -5.00 4.99
CA MET A 42 -4.70 -4.25 3.89
C MET A 42 -4.30 -5.18 2.74
N ILE A 43 -4.68 -4.78 1.52
CA ILE A 43 -4.22 -5.39 0.28
C ILE A 43 -3.36 -4.38 -0.47
N THR A 44 -2.21 -4.81 -0.96
CA THR A 44 -1.24 -3.98 -1.67
C THR A 44 -0.60 -4.72 -2.84
N GLN A 45 -0.09 -3.98 -3.81
CA GLN A 45 0.58 -4.47 -5.00
C GLN A 45 1.81 -3.58 -5.28
N ALA A 46 2.94 -4.17 -5.64
CA ALA A 46 4.16 -3.45 -6.00
C ALA A 46 5.06 -4.24 -6.97
N PRO A 47 5.95 -3.56 -7.73
CA PRO A 47 5.90 -2.12 -7.97
C PRO A 47 4.78 -1.75 -8.93
N PHE A 48 4.19 -0.58 -8.76
CA PHE A 48 3.11 -0.02 -9.54
C PHE A 48 3.56 1.30 -10.17
N THR A 49 3.18 1.53 -11.43
CA THR A 49 3.44 2.77 -12.15
C THR A 49 2.23 3.16 -12.99
N LEU A 50 2.08 4.46 -13.20
CA LEU A 50 1.06 5.02 -14.10
C LEU A 50 1.67 5.51 -15.42
N HIS A 51 3.00 5.54 -15.51
CA HIS A 51 3.72 5.92 -16.72
C HIS A 51 3.84 4.77 -17.73
N ASN A 52 3.56 3.54 -17.29
CA ASN A 52 3.57 2.36 -18.15
C ASN A 52 2.42 1.44 -17.75
N ALA A 53 1.32 1.49 -18.51
CA ALA A 53 0.13 0.69 -18.25
C ALA A 53 0.36 -0.82 -18.44
N ASP A 54 1.38 -1.21 -19.21
CA ASP A 54 1.73 -2.61 -19.46
C ASP A 54 2.62 -3.20 -18.34
N GLN A 55 3.16 -2.35 -17.46
CA GLN A 55 3.94 -2.81 -16.31
C GLN A 55 3.02 -3.31 -15.20
N MET A 56 2.88 -4.62 -15.12
CA MET A 56 2.13 -5.29 -14.05
C MET A 56 2.91 -5.32 -12.73
N PRO A 57 2.26 -5.18 -11.57
CA PRO A 57 2.88 -5.43 -10.28
C PRO A 57 3.43 -6.85 -10.17
N ALA A 58 4.63 -6.98 -9.62
CA ALA A 58 5.31 -8.26 -9.50
C ALA A 58 4.93 -9.02 -8.22
N LEU A 59 4.45 -8.31 -7.19
CA LEU A 59 4.09 -8.88 -5.89
C LEU A 59 2.81 -8.24 -5.36
N THR A 60 1.93 -9.07 -4.79
CA THR A 60 0.76 -8.65 -4.02
C THR A 60 0.90 -9.17 -2.60
N ILE A 61 0.70 -8.30 -1.62
CA ILE A 61 0.66 -8.67 -0.20
C ILE A 61 -0.73 -8.35 0.34
N VAL A 62 -1.38 -9.38 0.90
CA VAL A 62 -2.60 -9.27 1.70
C VAL A 62 -2.21 -9.59 3.14
N ALA A 63 -2.47 -8.66 4.05
CA ALA A 63 -2.22 -8.87 5.47
C ALA A 63 -3.47 -8.54 6.29
N MET A 64 -3.62 -9.28 7.38
CA MET A 64 -4.69 -9.12 8.35
C MET A 64 -4.16 -9.21 9.77
N ARG A 65 -4.78 -8.45 10.67
CA ARG A 65 -4.57 -8.57 12.11
C ARG A 65 -5.91 -8.68 12.81
N GLU A 66 -6.13 -9.79 13.49
CA GLU A 66 -7.32 -9.98 14.32
C GLU A 66 -7.36 -8.91 15.41
N ASN A 67 -8.55 -8.33 15.59
CA ASN A 67 -8.85 -7.23 16.52
C ASN A 67 -7.79 -6.12 16.49
N GLY A 68 -7.22 -5.86 15.31
CA GLY A 68 -6.09 -4.94 15.14
C GLY A 68 -6.50 -3.48 14.94
N GLY A 69 -7.78 -3.21 14.74
CA GLY A 69 -8.27 -1.87 14.41
C GLY A 69 -8.07 -1.53 12.93
N GLU A 70 -7.62 -0.32 12.66
CA GLU A 70 -7.43 0.20 11.30
C GLU A 70 -6.23 -0.47 10.59
N GLY A 71 -6.44 -0.90 9.34
CA GLY A 71 -5.47 -1.74 8.61
C GLY A 71 -4.11 -1.11 8.33
N ALA A 72 -4.02 0.17 7.97
CA ALA A 72 -2.74 0.83 7.73
C ALA A 72 -1.88 0.90 8.99
N TYR A 73 -2.47 1.09 10.17
CA TYR A 73 -1.73 1.04 11.44
C TYR A 73 -1.46 -0.41 11.89
N ALA A 74 -2.44 -1.29 11.74
CA ALA A 74 -2.38 -2.65 12.26
C ALA A 74 -1.37 -3.54 11.51
N VAL A 75 -1.33 -3.43 10.17
CA VAL A 75 -0.52 -4.30 9.30
C VAL A 75 0.39 -3.55 8.32
N GLY A 76 0.14 -2.26 8.07
CA GLY A 76 0.99 -1.45 7.18
C GLY A 76 2.49 -1.50 7.52
N PRO A 77 2.92 -1.46 8.80
CA PRO A 77 4.32 -1.60 9.18
C PRO A 77 4.99 -2.89 8.72
N ASN A 78 4.25 -3.99 8.70
CA ASN A 78 4.78 -5.28 8.24
C ASN A 78 4.89 -5.31 6.73
N ILE A 79 3.90 -4.76 6.03
CA ILE A 79 3.84 -4.75 4.57
C ILE A 79 5.03 -3.99 3.97
N TRP A 80 5.34 -2.77 4.41
CA TRP A 80 6.45 -2.02 3.81
C TRP A 80 7.81 -2.65 4.11
N LYS A 81 7.98 -3.26 5.29
CA LYS A 81 9.20 -4.02 5.63
C LYS A 81 9.37 -5.23 4.73
N MET A 82 8.29 -5.99 4.51
CA MET A 82 8.30 -7.15 3.61
C MET A 82 8.64 -6.74 2.19
N TYR A 83 8.04 -5.67 1.65
CA TYR A 83 8.39 -5.20 0.32
C TYR A 83 9.86 -4.79 0.23
N ASN A 84 10.38 -4.01 1.19
CA ASN A 84 11.80 -3.62 1.19
C ASN A 84 12.69 -4.86 1.17
N GLU A 85 12.45 -5.80 2.09
CA GLU A 85 13.28 -7.00 2.17
C GLU A 85 13.21 -7.86 0.89
N ILE A 86 12.02 -8.05 0.32
CA ILE A 86 11.83 -8.87 -0.88
C ILE A 86 12.51 -8.25 -2.09
N PHE A 87 12.40 -6.94 -2.29
CA PHE A 87 12.99 -6.27 -3.44
C PHE A 87 14.49 -6.01 -3.25
N ASP A 88 14.94 -5.62 -2.07
CA ASP A 88 16.36 -5.37 -1.77
C ASP A 88 17.19 -6.65 -1.92
N LYS A 89 16.63 -7.79 -1.50
CA LYS A 89 17.29 -9.10 -1.64
C LYS A 89 17.09 -9.74 -3.02
N GLY A 90 16.29 -9.13 -3.90
CA GLY A 90 16.01 -9.64 -5.24
C GLY A 90 15.27 -10.98 -5.25
N TYR A 91 14.51 -11.30 -4.20
CA TYR A 91 13.69 -12.53 -4.14
C TYR A 91 12.58 -12.52 -5.19
N VAL A 92 12.07 -11.34 -5.52
CA VAL A 92 11.18 -11.10 -6.65
C VAL A 92 11.89 -10.17 -7.63
N LYS A 93 12.12 -10.66 -8.85
CA LYS A 93 12.69 -9.84 -9.93
C LYS A 93 11.62 -8.90 -10.45
N ALA A 94 11.85 -7.60 -10.32
CA ALA A 94 10.93 -6.57 -10.81
C ALA A 94 11.73 -5.37 -11.34
N THR A 95 11.19 -4.72 -12.37
CA THR A 95 11.69 -3.42 -12.83
C THR A 95 11.08 -2.34 -11.95
N MET A 96 11.89 -1.67 -11.13
CA MET A 96 11.40 -0.58 -10.29
C MET A 96 11.14 0.67 -11.15
N PRO A 97 9.90 1.20 -11.16
CA PRO A 97 9.56 2.39 -11.94
C PRO A 97 10.10 3.65 -11.27
N ALA A 98 10.14 4.78 -11.99
CA ALA A 98 10.42 6.07 -11.37
C ALA A 98 9.43 6.38 -10.23
N PRO A 99 9.82 7.18 -9.22
CA PRO A 99 8.94 7.54 -8.13
C PRO A 99 7.68 8.25 -8.63
N LEU A 100 6.52 7.83 -8.13
CA LEU A 100 5.31 8.63 -8.30
C LEU A 100 5.43 9.88 -7.41
N TYR A 101 5.50 11.04 -8.05
CA TYR A 101 5.37 12.31 -7.33
C TYR A 101 3.89 12.54 -7.02
N SER A 102 3.58 12.81 -5.75
CA SER A 102 2.24 12.94 -5.17
C SER A 102 1.36 14.02 -5.82
N GLN A 103 1.92 14.82 -6.72
CA GLN A 103 1.34 16.03 -7.29
C GLN A 103 0.15 15.80 -8.22
N SER A 104 -0.10 14.59 -8.74
CA SER A 104 -1.30 14.36 -9.58
C SER A 104 -2.44 13.72 -8.80
N TYR A 105 -2.14 12.99 -7.73
CA TYR A 105 -3.16 12.19 -7.06
C TYR A 105 -3.80 12.99 -5.94
N CYS A 106 -3.05 13.69 -5.11
CA CYS A 106 -3.54 14.36 -3.89
C CYS A 106 -4.67 15.39 -4.09
N PRO A 107 -5.37 15.80 -3.00
CA PRO A 107 -6.51 16.74 -3.03
C PRO A 107 -6.40 17.98 -3.93
N PRO A 108 -5.20 18.57 -4.19
CA PRO A 108 -5.08 19.66 -5.16
C PRO A 108 -5.62 19.35 -6.57
N ASN A 109 -5.76 18.08 -6.97
CA ASN A 109 -6.14 17.68 -8.33
C ASN A 109 -7.51 17.01 -8.45
N ASN A 110 -8.26 16.87 -7.35
CA ASN A 110 -9.60 16.24 -7.34
C ASN A 110 -9.69 14.82 -7.96
N LEU A 111 -8.58 14.09 -8.13
CA LEU A 111 -8.61 12.72 -8.67
C LEU A 111 -9.01 11.65 -7.63
N TRP A 112 -9.72 12.07 -6.58
CA TRP A 112 -10.19 11.26 -5.44
C TRP A 112 -11.70 11.23 -5.27
N GLN A 113 -12.45 11.91 -6.14
CA GLN A 113 -13.90 11.86 -6.15
C GLN A 113 -14.39 10.65 -6.94
#